data_AF-A0A3D5URU6-F1
#
_entry.id   AF-A0A3D5URU6-F1
#
_cell.length_a   1.000
_cell.length_b   1.000
_cell.length_c   1.000
_cell.angle_alpha   90.00
_cell.angle_beta   90.00
_cell.angle_gamma   90.00
#
_symmetry.space_group_name_H-M   'P 1'
#
loop_
_entity.id
_entity.type
_entity.pdbx_description
1 polymer ?
#
loop_
_entity_poly.entity_id
_entity_poly.type
_entity_poly.pdbx_seq_one_letter_code
_entity_poly.pdbx_strand_id
1 'polypeptide(L)'
;PADTPFLPHDLVAKLATLAHAGAPAVATTENRVQGVCALWPVGCLAALEDGIETGRYRSLWWTLGELRAERYHFEESGAFFNVNTKDQLAEAEMIVRETEGRG
;
A
#
# COMPACT_ATOMS: atom_id res chain seq x y z
N PRO A 1 4.94 -3.72 2.90
CA PRO A 1 5.23 -4.87 2.02
C PRO A 1 6.74 -5.13 1.92
N ALA A 2 7.17 -6.39 1.92
CA ALA A 2 8.61 -6.75 1.86
C ALA A 2 9.12 -6.97 0.43
N ASP A 3 8.20 -7.09 -0.53
CA ASP A 3 8.40 -7.44 -1.95
C ASP A 3 8.30 -6.22 -2.88
N THR A 4 8.24 -5.02 -2.31
CA THR A 4 8.09 -3.75 -3.05
C THR A 4 9.29 -2.85 -2.75
N PRO A 5 10.44 -3.04 -3.45
CA PRO A 5 11.70 -2.41 -3.06
C PRO A 5 11.78 -0.90 -3.34
N PHE A 6 10.87 -0.36 -4.15
CA PHE A 6 10.92 1.03 -4.64
C PHE A 6 9.86 1.94 -4.02
N LEU A 7 9.31 1.57 -2.85
CA LEU A 7 8.26 2.36 -2.23
C LEU A 7 8.72 3.82 -2.00
N PRO A 8 7.83 4.81 -2.24
CA PRO A 8 8.17 6.21 -2.01
C PRO A 8 8.59 6.42 -0.55
N HIS A 9 9.71 7.12 -0.32
CA HIS A 9 10.20 7.42 1.02
C HIS A 9 9.22 8.26 1.86
N ASP A 10 8.37 9.04 1.20
CA ASP A 10 7.34 9.86 1.82
C ASP A 10 5.96 9.19 1.90
N LEU A 11 5.86 7.89 1.55
CA LEU A 11 4.62 7.13 1.56
C LEU A 11 3.87 7.29 2.88
N VAL A 12 4.55 7.05 4.00
CA VAL A 12 3.94 7.12 5.34
C VAL A 12 3.51 8.54 5.66
N ALA A 13 4.33 9.54 5.35
CA ALA A 13 4.02 10.95 5.61
C ALA A 13 2.77 11.41 4.82
N LYS A 14 2.65 11.01 3.56
CA LYS A 14 1.49 11.30 2.71
C LYS A 14 0.22 10.60 3.20
N LEU A 15 0.30 9.33 3.62
CA LEU A 15 -0.86 8.62 4.16
C LEU A 15 -1.28 9.17 5.54
N ALA A 16 -0.32 9.60 6.36
CA ALA A 16 -0.60 10.17 7.67
C ALA A 16 -1.37 11.50 7.61
N THR A 17 -1.34 12.23 6.49
CA THR A 17 -2.14 13.45 6.34
C THR A 17 -3.64 13.17 6.17
N LEU A 18 -4.01 11.93 5.83
CA LEU A 18 -5.39 11.50 5.60
C LEU A 18 -5.93 10.60 6.71
N ALA A 19 -5.06 9.80 7.34
CA ALA A 19 -5.49 8.85 8.35
C ALA A 19 -6.04 9.56 9.60
N HIS A 20 -7.21 9.11 10.06
CA HIS A 20 -7.80 9.56 11.32
C HIS A 20 -8.29 8.36 12.11
N ALA A 21 -8.63 8.54 13.39
CA ALA A 21 -8.85 7.46 14.36
C ALA A 21 -9.87 6.36 13.94
N GLY A 22 -10.71 6.61 12.93
CA GLY A 22 -11.76 5.69 12.48
C GLY A 22 -11.66 5.22 11.03
N ALA A 23 -10.72 5.72 10.23
CA ALA A 23 -10.59 5.32 8.82
C ALA A 23 -9.11 5.09 8.45
N PRO A 24 -8.78 3.95 7.81
CA PRO A 24 -7.47 3.74 7.22
C PRO A 24 -7.17 4.77 6.13
N ALA A 25 -5.90 4.98 5.81
CA ALA A 25 -5.48 5.67 4.61
C ALA A 25 -4.73 4.69 3.70
N VAL A 26 -5.01 4.67 2.40
CA VAL A 26 -4.41 3.73 1.45
C VAL A 26 -3.85 4.43 0.22
N ALA A 27 -2.70 3.96 -0.25
CA ALA A 27 -2.13 4.41 -1.50
C ALA A 27 -2.91 3.85 -2.69
N THR A 28 -3.14 4.69 -3.69
CA THR A 28 -3.67 4.30 -5.00
C THR A 28 -2.73 4.74 -6.10
N THR A 29 -2.70 3.99 -7.19
CA THR A 29 -2.08 4.39 -8.45
C THR A 29 -3.17 4.41 -9.53
N GLU A 30 -2.83 4.84 -10.75
CA GLU A 30 -3.79 4.88 -11.87
C GLU A 30 -4.54 3.55 -12.06
N ASN A 31 -3.83 2.44 -11.84
CA ASN A 31 -4.33 1.10 -12.19
C ASN A 31 -5.03 0.37 -11.03
N ARG A 32 -4.73 0.69 -9.77
CA ARG A 32 -5.28 -0.06 -8.62
C ARG A 32 -5.09 0.60 -7.25
N VAL A 33 -5.87 0.11 -6.29
CA VAL A 33 -5.61 0.27 -4.85
C VAL A 33 -4.44 -0.61 -4.44
N GLN A 34 -3.46 -0.05 -3.74
CA GLN A 34 -2.31 -0.78 -3.20
C GLN A 34 -2.63 -1.21 -1.77
N GLY A 35 -3.49 -2.23 -1.60
CA GLY A 35 -4.13 -2.55 -0.30
C GLY A 35 -3.17 -2.88 0.85
N VAL A 36 -1.93 -3.29 0.55
CA VAL A 36 -0.87 -3.54 1.54
C VAL A 36 -0.01 -2.30 1.84
N CYS A 37 -0.17 -1.23 1.06
CA CYS A 37 0.43 0.09 1.27
C CYS A 37 -0.61 1.02 1.89
N ALA A 38 -0.97 0.72 3.13
CA ALA A 38 -2.00 1.44 3.88
C ALA A 38 -1.54 1.71 5.32
N LEU A 39 -2.00 2.82 5.88
CA LEU A 39 -1.87 3.18 7.29
C LEU A 39 -3.17 2.82 8.01
N TRP A 40 -3.05 1.98 9.04
CA TRP A 40 -4.17 1.46 9.81
C TRP A 40 -4.16 2.05 11.23
N PRO A 41 -5.11 2.94 11.56
CA PRO A 41 -5.27 3.44 12.93
C PRO A 41 -5.57 2.31 13.90
N VAL A 42 -5.02 2.38 15.12
CA VAL A 42 -5.31 1.40 16.20
C VAL A 42 -6.81 1.34 16.51
N GLY A 43 -7.55 2.45 16.33
CA GLY A 43 -9.00 2.49 16.50
C GLY A 43 -9.78 1.57 15.55
N CYS A 44 -9.17 1.09 14.46
CA CYS A 44 -9.79 0.10 13.57
C CYS A 44 -9.72 -1.33 14.11
N LEU A 45 -8.95 -1.61 15.17
CA LEU A 45 -8.68 -2.97 15.65
C LEU A 45 -9.95 -3.75 15.96
N ALA A 46 -10.86 -3.20 16.76
CA ALA A 46 -12.10 -3.89 17.14
C ALA A 46 -12.99 -4.21 15.93
N ALA A 47 -13.05 -3.30 14.95
CA ALA A 47 -13.81 -3.54 13.73
C ALA A 47 -13.15 -4.62 12.84
N LEU A 48 -11.81 -4.63 12.80
CA LEU A 48 -11.03 -5.65 12.11
C LEU A 48 -11.26 -7.04 12.71
N GLU A 49 -11.20 -7.15 14.04
CA GLU A 49 -11.46 -8.40 14.77
C GLU A 49 -12.86 -8.94 14.49
N ASP A 50 -13.91 -8.12 14.71
CA ASP A 50 -15.31 -8.51 14.45
C ASP A 50 -15.53 -8.97 13.00
N GLY A 51 -15.02 -8.21 12.03
CA GLY A 51 -15.22 -8.55 10.61
C GLY A 51 -14.43 -9.78 10.14
N ILE A 52 -13.31 -10.10 10.78
CA ILE A 52 -12.57 -11.35 10.54
C ILE A 52 -13.32 -12.53 11.16
N GLU A 53 -13.72 -12.44 12.44
CA GLU A 53 -14.41 -13.51 13.16
C GLU A 53 -15.75 -13.88 12.54
N THR A 54 -16.48 -12.87 12.04
CA THR A 54 -17.78 -13.07 11.37
C THR A 54 -17.66 -13.46 9.91
N GLY A 55 -16.44 -13.50 9.33
CA GLY A 55 -16.22 -13.76 7.91
C GLY A 55 -16.74 -12.65 6.98
N ARG A 56 -16.98 -11.45 7.50
CA ARG A 56 -17.45 -10.28 6.74
C ARG A 56 -16.40 -9.82 5.72
N TYR A 57 -15.12 -9.90 6.08
CA TYR A 57 -14.02 -9.41 5.27
C TYR A 57 -13.46 -10.47 4.32
N ARG A 58 -13.67 -10.25 3.03
CA ARG A 58 -13.29 -11.18 1.95
C ARG A 58 -11.90 -10.90 1.36
N SER A 59 -11.43 -9.67 1.45
CA SER A 59 -10.12 -9.22 0.96
C SER A 59 -9.75 -7.88 1.58
N LEU A 60 -8.47 -7.50 1.54
CA LEU A 60 -8.02 -6.19 2.02
C LEU A 60 -8.72 -5.02 1.32
N TRP A 61 -8.97 -5.13 0.00
CA TRP A 61 -9.69 -4.11 -0.75
C TRP A 61 -11.13 -3.95 -0.23
N TRP A 62 -11.80 -5.07 0.04
CA TRP A 62 -13.14 -5.06 0.62
C TRP A 62 -13.13 -4.41 2.00
N THR A 63 -12.21 -4.81 2.88
CA THR A 63 -12.08 -4.24 4.23
C THR A 63 -11.82 -2.74 4.20
N LEU A 64 -10.92 -2.27 3.33
CA LEU A 64 -10.66 -0.84 3.13
C LEU A 64 -11.91 -0.09 2.68
N GLY A 65 -12.74 -0.69 1.82
CA GLY A 65 -14.03 -0.12 1.41
C GLY A 65 -15.03 -0.02 2.56
N GLU A 66 -15.20 -1.10 3.31
CA GLU A 66 -16.11 -1.16 4.47
C GLU A 66 -15.74 -0.14 5.56
N LEU A 67 -14.43 0.03 5.82
CA LEU A 67 -13.91 1.00 6.79
C LEU A 67 -13.72 2.41 6.21
N ARG A 68 -14.25 2.66 5.00
CA ARG A 68 -14.22 3.97 4.32
C ARG A 68 -12.83 4.59 4.26
N ALA A 69 -11.84 3.77 3.89
CA ALA A 69 -10.46 4.22 3.84
C ALA A 69 -10.28 5.42 2.89
N GLU A 70 -9.58 6.42 3.39
CA GLU A 70 -9.15 7.59 2.61
C GLU A 70 -8.06 7.18 1.63
N ARG A 71 -8.01 7.85 0.47
CA ARG A 71 -7.14 7.45 -0.64
C ARG A 71 -6.16 8.55 -0.98
N TYR A 72 -4.87 8.23 -0.97
CA TYR A 72 -3.83 9.10 -1.50
C TYR A 72 -3.36 8.57 -2.86
N HIS A 73 -3.51 9.39 -3.90
CA HIS A 73 -3.06 9.03 -5.24
C HIS A 73 -1.57 9.31 -5.44
N PHE A 74 -0.83 8.31 -5.90
CA PHE A 74 0.56 8.42 -6.33
C PHE A 74 0.62 8.27 -7.85
N GLU A 75 1.23 9.25 -8.52
CA GLU A 75 1.39 9.27 -9.98
C GLU A 75 2.40 8.20 -10.44
N GLU A 76 3.46 7.99 -9.66
CA GLU A 76 4.52 7.03 -9.98
C GLU A 76 4.13 5.59 -9.63
N SER A 77 3.37 4.96 -10.53
CA SER A 77 2.93 3.57 -10.32
C SER A 77 4.08 2.55 -10.22
N GLY A 78 5.22 2.83 -10.85
CA GLY A 78 6.43 2.02 -10.80
C GLY A 78 7.04 1.90 -9.39
N ALA A 79 6.82 2.89 -8.52
CA ALA A 79 7.26 2.85 -7.12
C ALA A 79 6.56 1.73 -6.32
N PHE A 80 5.44 1.21 -6.82
CA PHE A 80 4.68 0.11 -6.23
C PHE A 80 4.91 -1.24 -6.95
N PHE A 81 5.99 -1.35 -7.73
CA PHE A 81 6.37 -2.58 -8.41
C PHE A 81 6.69 -3.70 -7.40
N ASN A 82 5.98 -4.82 -7.55
CA ASN A 82 6.09 -5.96 -6.66
C ASN A 82 6.87 -7.10 -7.34
N VAL A 83 7.96 -7.53 -6.71
CA VAL A 83 8.83 -8.59 -7.20
C VAL A 83 8.34 -9.93 -6.69
N ASN A 84 7.66 -10.70 -7.54
CA ASN A 84 7.19 -12.05 -7.23
C ASN A 84 7.94 -13.14 -8.00
N THR A 85 8.61 -12.79 -9.09
CA THR A 85 9.31 -13.73 -9.98
C THR A 85 10.79 -13.39 -10.13
N LYS A 86 11.58 -14.34 -10.62
CA LYS A 86 13.01 -14.15 -10.89
C LYS A 86 13.26 -13.11 -11.99
N ASP A 87 12.41 -13.07 -13.01
CA ASP A 87 12.55 -12.10 -14.10
C ASP A 87 12.29 -10.68 -13.60
N GLN A 88 11.30 -10.50 -12.71
CA GLN A 88 11.03 -9.23 -12.05
C GLN A 88 12.16 -8.80 -11.11
N LEU A 89 12.87 -9.76 -10.50
CA LEU A 89 14.05 -9.45 -9.71
C LEU A 89 15.18 -8.91 -10.59
N ALA A 90 15.43 -9.53 -11.75
CA ALA A 90 16.41 -9.02 -12.70
C ALA A 90 16.06 -7.61 -13.21
N GLU A 91 14.77 -7.35 -13.46
CA GLU A 91 14.27 -6.01 -13.78
C GLU A 91 14.53 -5.00 -12.65
N ALA A 92 14.25 -5.38 -11.40
CA ALA A 92 14.53 -4.54 -10.24
C ALA A 92 16.02 -4.23 -10.08
N GLU A 93 16.90 -5.21 -10.30
CA GLU A 93 18.36 -5.01 -10.25
C GLU A 93 18.85 -4.01 -11.32
N MET A 94 18.26 -4.03 -12.52
CA MET A 94 18.58 -3.05 -13.56
C MET A 94 18.16 -1.64 -13.15
N ILE A 95 16.95 -1.47 -12.60
CA ILE A 95 16.44 -0.18 -12.13
C ILE A 95 17.36 0.42 -11.05
N VAL A 96 17.81 -0.40 -10.08
CA VAL A 96 18.76 0.07 -9.04
C VAL A 96 20.05 0.57 -9.67
N ARG A 97 20.65 -0.22 -10.58
CA ARG A 97 21.92 0.14 -11.25
C ARG A 97 21.81 1.42 -12.07
N GLU A 98 20.69 1.64 -12.76
CA GLU A 98 20.44 2.87 -13.53
C GLU A 98 20.26 4.10 -12.65
N THR A 99 19.67 3.91 -11.46
CA THR A 99 19.43 5.00 -10.51
C THR A 99 20.72 5.39 -9.78
N GLU A 100 21.58 4.41 -9.45
CA GLU A 100 22.90 4.65 -8.83
C GLU A 100 23.92 5.27 -9.80
N GLY A 101 23.86 4.93 -11.10
CA GLY A 101 24.75 5.48 -12.13
C GLY A 101 24.43 6.93 -12.56
N ARG A 102 23.33 7.50 -12.06
CA ARG A 102 22.92 8.90 -12.31
C ARG A 102 23.18 9.83 -11.11
N GLY A 103 23.75 9.31 -10.02
CA GLY A 103 24.11 10.04 -8.80
C GLY A 103 25.49 10.67 -8.84
#